data_AF-A0A954MR26-F1
#
_entry.id   AF-A0A954MR26-F1
#
_cell.length_a   1.000
_cell.length_b   1.000
_cell.length_c   1.000
_cell.angle_alpha   90.00
_cell.angle_beta   90.00
_cell.angle_gamma   90.00
#
_symmetry.space_group_name_H-M   'P 1'
#
loop_
_entity.id
_entity.type
_entity.pdbx_description
1 polymer ?
#
loop_
_entity_poly.entity_id
_entity_poly.type
_entity_poly.pdbx_seq_one_letter_code
_entity_poly.pdbx_strand_id
1 'polypeptide(L)'
;DPSNRARLLASWPNCPKLIVNEEAVSDQTGLKLPFYASEESTGISSLDNFTTGHRKICDVETVTLRDYLARNDVRHVDFLKIDVEGYDKFVLDGFHWNADKPDIVLAEFEDKKTNRLGYDVHDLADVLIRQGYTVYVSEWLPIVRYGIAHDWRRLFRYTPEVDLSETWGSLIGFLDQPDESVLRLLVKDCIKFGAGSFRSSHRAETTVSGLADGETNHLVSSANGTYVAIAERLKRRSPALYLAGRFAVRSVRTVWRRRFGVGGLAIATIVLPLLIALLAPSGPLVWPMMALSGLGAAALFVALVLSALRGYLRQRDEDARRLLEETNRRTSKLAEELSMVREQTQRLYWLQQTSGDRRKSIN
;
A
#
# COMPACT_ATOMS: atom_id res chain seq x y z
N ASP A 1 -8.46 -22.46 5.23
CA ASP A 1 -8.13 -23.31 4.07
C ASP A 1 -7.75 -24.73 4.52
N PRO A 2 -8.56 -25.76 4.20
CA PRO A 2 -8.28 -27.15 4.58
C PRO A 2 -6.96 -27.71 4.02
N SER A 3 -6.56 -27.33 2.81
CA SER A 3 -5.33 -27.78 2.17
C SER A 3 -4.10 -27.17 2.86
N ASN A 4 -4.10 -25.87 3.12
CA ASN A 4 -3.02 -25.22 3.86
C ASN A 4 -2.90 -25.74 5.29
N ARG A 5 -4.05 -26.00 5.96
CA ARG A 5 -4.07 -26.62 7.29
C ARG A 5 -3.43 -28.01 7.27
N ALA A 6 -3.79 -28.85 6.31
CA ALA A 6 -3.20 -30.20 6.19
C ALA A 6 -1.68 -30.12 6.00
N ARG A 7 -1.19 -29.19 5.16
CA ARG A 7 0.25 -28.95 4.96
C ARG A 7 0.96 -28.48 6.23
N LEU A 8 0.34 -27.59 7.00
CA LEU A 8 0.88 -27.09 8.27
C LEU A 8 1.03 -28.24 9.28
N LEU A 9 -0.02 -29.05 9.47
CA LEU A 9 -0.02 -30.18 10.39
C LEU A 9 0.97 -31.28 9.97
N ALA A 10 1.12 -31.53 8.66
CA ALA A 10 2.11 -32.48 8.15
C ALA A 10 3.55 -31.98 8.37
N SER A 11 3.78 -30.67 8.34
CA SER A 11 5.09 -30.07 8.57
C SER A 11 5.48 -30.04 10.06
N TRP A 12 4.48 -30.05 10.95
CA TRP A 12 4.66 -29.95 12.40
C TRP A 12 3.80 -30.96 13.18
N PRO A 13 3.94 -32.27 12.95
CA PRO A 13 3.00 -33.28 13.43
C PRO A 13 2.94 -33.43 14.96
N ASN A 14 4.01 -33.05 15.68
CA ASN A 14 4.14 -33.23 17.13
C ASN A 14 4.60 -31.95 17.84
N CYS A 15 4.05 -30.78 17.46
CA CYS A 15 4.38 -29.53 18.13
C CYS A 15 3.32 -29.20 19.21
N PRO A 16 3.57 -29.45 20.50
CA PRO A 16 2.57 -29.23 21.56
C PRO A 16 2.25 -27.75 21.78
N LYS A 17 3.10 -26.85 21.29
CA LYS A 17 2.89 -25.39 21.35
C LYS A 17 2.10 -24.85 20.14
N LEU A 18 1.80 -25.70 19.16
CA LEU A 18 1.05 -25.32 17.96
C LEU A 18 -0.43 -25.71 18.14
N ILE A 19 -1.29 -24.70 18.22
CA ILE A 19 -2.74 -24.87 18.21
C ILE A 19 -3.25 -24.34 16.87
N VAL A 20 -4.00 -25.17 16.15
CA VAL A 20 -4.54 -24.82 14.83
C VAL A 20 -6.07 -24.85 14.88
N ASN A 21 -6.69 -23.71 14.59
CA ASN A 21 -8.13 -23.55 14.58
C ASN A 21 -8.69 -23.64 13.16
N GLU A 22 -9.93 -24.13 13.04
CA GLU A 22 -10.64 -24.24 11.75
C GLU A 22 -11.53 -23.02 11.48
N GLU A 23 -11.82 -22.21 12.50
CA GLU A 23 -12.61 -20.99 12.42
C GLU A 23 -11.86 -19.88 11.66
N ALA A 24 -12.61 -19.06 10.91
CA ALA A 24 -12.08 -17.83 10.33
C ALA A 24 -12.20 -16.68 11.33
N VAL A 25 -11.20 -15.82 11.39
CA VAL A 25 -11.21 -14.68 12.33
C VAL A 25 -11.92 -13.48 11.70
N SER A 26 -12.86 -12.87 12.41
CA SER A 26 -13.61 -11.67 11.97
C SER A 26 -13.98 -10.77 13.17
N ASP A 27 -14.81 -9.77 12.91
CA ASP A 27 -15.46 -8.88 13.86
C ASP A 27 -16.72 -9.48 14.53
N GLN A 28 -17.21 -10.63 14.05
CA GLN A 28 -18.41 -11.31 14.52
C GLN A 28 -18.19 -12.82 14.69
N THR A 29 -18.74 -13.40 15.76
CA THR A 29 -18.69 -14.84 16.06
C THR A 29 -19.96 -15.55 15.58
N GLY A 30 -19.84 -16.78 15.09
CA GLY A 30 -20.96 -17.67 14.77
C GLY A 30 -21.57 -17.48 13.39
N LEU A 31 -20.98 -16.65 12.52
CA LEU A 31 -21.42 -16.58 11.12
C LEU A 31 -20.88 -17.77 10.36
N LYS A 32 -21.69 -18.34 9.47
CA LYS A 32 -21.24 -19.35 8.52
C LYS A 32 -21.07 -18.71 7.15
N LEU A 33 -19.82 -18.46 6.76
CA LEU A 33 -19.47 -17.72 5.55
C LEU A 33 -18.81 -18.63 4.51
N PRO A 34 -19.03 -18.37 3.21
CA PRO A 34 -18.28 -19.06 2.16
C PRO A 34 -16.80 -18.68 2.23
N PHE A 35 -15.93 -19.67 2.08
CA PHE A 35 -14.48 -19.51 2.03
C PHE A 35 -13.96 -19.86 0.65
N TYR A 36 -13.08 -19.02 0.11
CA TYR A 36 -12.62 -19.09 -1.27
C TYR A 36 -11.13 -19.38 -1.34
N ALA A 37 -10.71 -20.07 -2.40
CA ALA A 37 -9.31 -20.27 -2.73
C ALA A 37 -9.08 -20.14 -4.24
N SER A 38 -7.84 -19.86 -4.64
CA SER A 38 -7.38 -19.78 -6.03
C SER A 38 -6.36 -20.87 -6.33
N GLU A 39 -6.35 -21.36 -7.57
CA GLU A 39 -5.21 -22.15 -8.09
C GLU A 39 -3.99 -21.27 -8.41
N GLU A 40 -4.17 -19.95 -8.52
CA GLU A 40 -3.08 -19.01 -8.80
C GLU A 40 -2.02 -19.01 -7.68
N SER A 41 -2.47 -19.08 -6.42
CA SER A 41 -1.59 -19.09 -5.26
C SER A 41 -2.31 -19.71 -4.07
N THR A 42 -1.61 -20.56 -3.32
CA THR A 42 -2.12 -21.08 -2.04
C THR A 42 -2.09 -20.04 -0.93
N GLY A 43 -1.48 -18.87 -1.16
CA GLY A 43 -1.43 -17.78 -0.19
C GLY A 43 -2.75 -17.01 -0.09
N ILE A 44 -3.53 -16.93 -1.17
CA ILE A 44 -4.61 -15.93 -1.31
C ILE A 44 -6.00 -16.41 -0.88
N SER A 45 -6.09 -17.48 -0.09
CA SER A 45 -7.39 -18.01 0.36
C SER A 45 -8.04 -17.07 1.37
N SER A 46 -9.32 -16.71 1.16
CA SER A 46 -9.97 -15.59 1.87
C SER A 46 -11.48 -15.79 2.06
N LEU A 47 -12.06 -14.97 2.95
CA LEU A 47 -13.51 -14.76 3.08
C LEU A 47 -14.09 -13.89 1.95
N ASP A 48 -13.25 -13.26 1.12
CA ASP A 48 -13.66 -12.54 -0.09
C ASP A 48 -13.22 -13.24 -1.38
N ASN A 49 -14.04 -13.14 -2.43
CA ASN A 49 -13.72 -13.65 -3.76
C ASN A 49 -13.01 -12.60 -4.64
N PHE A 50 -11.88 -12.06 -4.15
CA PHE A 50 -11.34 -10.84 -4.76
C PHE A 50 -10.70 -11.00 -6.15
N THR A 51 -10.40 -12.23 -6.57
CA THR A 51 -9.86 -12.57 -7.90
C THR A 51 -10.87 -13.36 -8.72
N THR A 52 -10.77 -13.31 -10.06
CA THR A 52 -11.60 -14.15 -10.95
C THR A 52 -11.29 -15.64 -10.81
N GLY A 53 -10.14 -15.99 -10.25
CA GLY A 53 -9.74 -17.38 -9.98
C GLY A 53 -10.34 -17.95 -8.69
N HIS A 54 -10.92 -17.11 -7.82
CA HIS A 54 -11.52 -17.57 -6.56
C HIS A 54 -12.73 -18.43 -6.81
N ARG A 55 -12.66 -19.65 -6.28
CA ARG A 55 -13.78 -20.59 -6.21
C ARG A 55 -14.09 -20.89 -4.75
N LYS A 56 -15.37 -20.98 -4.43
CA LYS A 56 -15.82 -21.41 -3.10
C LYS A 56 -15.34 -22.85 -2.88
N ILE A 57 -14.63 -23.10 -1.78
CA ILE A 57 -14.11 -24.43 -1.45
C ILE A 57 -14.82 -25.06 -0.24
N CYS A 58 -15.32 -24.26 0.68
CA CYS A 58 -16.09 -24.71 1.83
C CYS A 58 -16.90 -23.55 2.44
N ASP A 59 -17.64 -23.84 3.50
CA ASP A 59 -18.10 -22.83 4.45
C ASP A 59 -17.23 -22.91 5.71
N VAL A 60 -17.00 -21.78 6.35
CA VAL A 60 -16.26 -21.68 7.62
C VAL A 60 -17.09 -20.91 8.63
N GLU A 61 -16.98 -21.29 9.90
CA GLU A 61 -17.55 -20.52 11.00
C GLU A 61 -16.60 -19.38 11.40
N THR A 62 -17.14 -18.21 11.73
CA THR A 62 -16.34 -17.07 12.17
C THR A 62 -16.21 -17.02 13.70
N VAL A 63 -15.09 -16.48 14.17
CA VAL A 63 -14.84 -16.20 15.58
C VAL A 63 -14.16 -14.83 15.72
N THR A 64 -14.50 -14.08 16.76
CA THR A 64 -13.73 -12.89 17.13
C THR A 64 -12.51 -13.26 17.96
N LEU A 65 -11.43 -12.48 17.87
CA LEU A 65 -10.28 -12.68 18.76
C LEU A 65 -10.67 -12.47 20.23
N ARG A 66 -11.60 -11.56 20.54
CA ARG A 66 -12.18 -11.43 21.88
C ARG A 66 -12.69 -12.76 22.43
N ASP A 67 -13.57 -13.41 21.68
CA ASP A 67 -14.25 -14.62 22.15
C ASP A 67 -13.28 -15.81 22.15
N TYR A 68 -12.39 -15.89 21.15
CA TYR A 68 -11.36 -16.92 21.09
C TYR A 68 -10.40 -16.85 22.27
N LEU A 69 -9.84 -15.67 22.57
CA LEU A 69 -8.86 -15.50 23.66
C LEU A 69 -9.51 -15.80 25.01
N ALA A 70 -10.74 -15.33 25.24
CA ALA A 70 -11.49 -15.62 26.46
C ALA A 70 -11.79 -17.12 26.63
N ARG A 71 -12.22 -17.80 25.55
CA ARG A 71 -12.51 -19.24 25.55
C ARG A 71 -11.28 -20.11 25.88
N ASN A 72 -10.08 -19.62 25.55
CA ASN A 72 -8.82 -20.37 25.69
C ASN A 72 -7.92 -19.89 26.84
N ASP A 73 -8.41 -19.00 27.73
CA ASP A 73 -7.64 -18.37 28.81
C ASP A 73 -6.29 -17.78 28.33
N VAL A 74 -6.28 -17.20 27.12
CA VAL A 74 -5.12 -16.47 26.61
C VAL A 74 -5.21 -15.05 27.15
N ARG A 75 -4.36 -14.73 28.13
CA ARG A 75 -4.41 -13.46 28.87
C ARG A 75 -3.65 -12.33 28.21
N HIS A 76 -2.67 -12.66 27.37
CA HIS A 76 -1.83 -11.69 26.69
C HIS A 76 -1.28 -12.26 25.39
N VAL A 77 -1.11 -11.40 24.39
CA VAL A 77 -0.55 -11.75 23.08
C VAL A 77 0.74 -10.97 22.86
N ASP A 78 1.91 -11.61 22.95
CA ASP A 78 3.18 -10.90 22.73
C ASP A 78 3.32 -10.40 21.27
N PHE A 79 2.80 -11.18 20.31
CA PHE A 79 2.91 -10.88 18.89
C PHE A 79 1.66 -11.33 18.12
N LEU A 80 0.96 -10.38 17.50
CA LEU A 80 -0.22 -10.64 16.68
C LEU A 80 0.09 -10.44 15.19
N LYS A 81 0.08 -11.53 14.41
CA LYS A 81 0.20 -11.49 12.95
C LYS A 81 -1.17 -11.64 12.30
N ILE A 82 -1.50 -10.73 11.39
CA ILE A 82 -2.76 -10.69 10.64
C ILE A 82 -2.40 -10.59 9.16
N ASP A 83 -2.89 -11.55 8.40
CA ASP A 83 -2.64 -11.70 6.97
C ASP A 83 -3.73 -12.65 6.47
N VAL A 84 -4.96 -12.12 6.50
CA VAL A 84 -6.19 -12.88 6.19
C VAL A 84 -6.75 -12.47 4.83
N GLU A 85 -5.87 -11.94 3.98
CA GLU A 85 -6.12 -11.69 2.57
C GLU A 85 -7.35 -10.78 2.36
N GLY A 86 -7.37 -9.67 3.11
CA GLY A 86 -8.35 -8.58 2.94
C GLY A 86 -9.33 -8.40 4.10
N TYR A 87 -9.45 -9.34 5.04
CA TYR A 87 -10.32 -9.18 6.24
C TYR A 87 -9.59 -8.61 7.47
N ASP A 88 -8.37 -8.11 7.28
CA ASP A 88 -7.41 -7.75 8.34
C ASP A 88 -7.96 -6.72 9.32
N LYS A 89 -8.70 -5.70 8.84
CA LYS A 89 -9.36 -4.74 9.72
C LYS A 89 -10.45 -5.37 10.59
N PHE A 90 -11.24 -6.30 10.05
CA PHE A 90 -12.30 -6.96 10.81
C PHE A 90 -11.72 -7.84 11.92
N VAL A 91 -10.55 -8.44 11.70
CA VAL A 91 -9.80 -9.14 12.76
C VAL A 91 -9.44 -8.18 13.90
N LEU A 92 -8.95 -6.98 13.58
CA LEU A 92 -8.66 -5.95 14.59
C LEU A 92 -9.92 -5.43 15.29
N ASP A 93 -11.01 -5.22 14.57
CA ASP A 93 -12.29 -4.78 15.14
C ASP A 93 -12.90 -5.83 16.08
N GLY A 94 -12.63 -7.12 15.84
CA GLY A 94 -12.99 -8.24 16.70
C GLY A 94 -12.07 -8.45 17.91
N PHE A 95 -11.01 -7.65 18.08
CA PHE A 95 -10.08 -7.77 19.19
C PHE A 95 -10.59 -7.07 20.46
N HIS A 96 -10.27 -7.61 21.64
CA HIS A 96 -10.72 -7.06 22.93
C HIS A 96 -9.72 -6.05 23.52
N TRP A 97 -9.58 -4.89 22.89
CA TRP A 97 -8.57 -3.87 23.22
C TRP A 97 -8.58 -3.33 24.66
N ASN A 98 -9.69 -3.50 25.39
CA ASN A 98 -9.80 -3.10 26.80
C ASN A 98 -9.25 -4.15 27.77
N ALA A 99 -9.21 -5.42 27.36
CA ALA A 99 -8.74 -6.52 28.19
C ALA A 99 -7.26 -6.86 27.91
N ASP A 100 -6.83 -6.72 26.66
CA ASP A 100 -5.46 -6.98 26.24
C ASP A 100 -5.04 -6.03 25.11
N LYS A 101 -3.75 -5.79 24.98
CA LYS A 101 -3.12 -5.10 23.86
C LYS A 101 -1.85 -5.86 23.49
N PRO A 102 -1.76 -6.43 22.27
CA PRO A 102 -0.55 -7.12 21.87
C PRO A 102 0.68 -6.22 21.91
N ASP A 103 1.85 -6.71 22.31
CA ASP A 103 3.05 -5.84 22.33
C ASP A 103 3.40 -5.36 20.91
N ILE A 104 3.22 -6.26 19.93
CA ILE A 104 3.45 -5.99 18.52
C ILE A 104 2.30 -6.54 17.68
N VAL A 105 1.81 -5.73 16.74
CA VAL A 105 0.83 -6.12 15.72
C VAL A 105 1.47 -5.99 14.34
N LEU A 106 1.46 -7.05 13.55
CA LEU A 106 1.86 -7.08 12.15
C LEU A 106 0.63 -7.39 11.29
N ALA A 107 0.13 -6.43 10.51
CA ALA A 107 -1.06 -6.60 9.68
C ALA A 107 -0.77 -6.36 8.19
N GLU A 108 -1.16 -7.28 7.31
CA GLU A 108 -1.08 -7.08 5.85
C GLU A 108 -1.98 -5.91 5.42
N PHE A 109 -1.53 -5.16 4.42
CA PHE A 109 -2.39 -4.25 3.69
C PHE A 109 -2.20 -4.40 2.18
N GLU A 110 -3.32 -4.41 1.46
CA GLU A 110 -3.37 -4.23 0.01
C GLU A 110 -4.72 -3.61 -0.37
N ASP A 111 -4.70 -2.33 -0.72
CA ASP A 111 -5.92 -1.55 -1.01
C ASP A 111 -6.76 -2.14 -2.16
N LYS A 112 -6.15 -2.91 -3.07
CA LYS A 112 -6.87 -3.62 -4.15
C LYS A 112 -7.80 -4.72 -3.62
N LYS A 113 -7.45 -5.32 -2.49
CA LYS A 113 -8.26 -6.32 -1.77
C LYS A 113 -9.29 -5.63 -0.88
N THR A 114 -8.89 -4.61 -0.11
CA THR A 114 -9.69 -4.07 1.00
C THR A 114 -10.70 -3.00 0.59
N ASN A 115 -10.45 -2.21 -0.46
CA ASN A 115 -11.36 -1.11 -0.87
C ASN A 115 -12.80 -1.59 -1.14
N ARG A 116 -12.98 -2.80 -1.66
CA ARG A 116 -14.30 -3.40 -1.95
C ARG A 116 -15.04 -3.82 -0.68
N LEU A 117 -14.28 -4.08 0.40
CA LEU A 117 -14.78 -4.40 1.74
C LEU A 117 -15.05 -3.14 2.56
N GLY A 118 -14.80 -1.96 2.00
CA GLY A 118 -15.20 -0.68 2.58
C GLY A 118 -14.17 -0.02 3.48
N TYR A 119 -12.91 -0.44 3.43
CA TYR A 119 -11.82 0.17 4.17
C TYR A 119 -10.52 0.21 3.36
N ASP A 120 -9.60 1.10 3.73
CA ASP A 120 -8.25 1.19 3.17
C ASP A 120 -7.15 1.04 4.25
N VAL A 121 -5.89 1.07 3.83
CA VAL A 121 -4.73 1.00 4.73
C VAL A 121 -4.73 2.10 5.81
N HIS A 122 -5.30 3.27 5.55
CA HIS A 122 -5.37 4.34 6.55
C HIS A 122 -6.40 3.99 7.63
N ASP A 123 -7.54 3.40 7.27
CA ASP A 123 -8.50 2.90 8.24
C ASP A 123 -7.88 1.83 9.16
N LEU A 124 -7.03 0.96 8.61
CA LEU A 124 -6.30 -0.07 9.35
C LEU A 124 -5.27 0.55 10.31
N ALA A 125 -4.46 1.50 9.83
CA ALA A 125 -3.49 2.22 10.64
C ALA A 125 -4.17 3.01 11.78
N ASP A 126 -5.32 3.63 11.49
CA ASP A 126 -6.09 4.39 12.46
C ASP A 126 -6.64 3.52 13.60
N VAL A 127 -6.96 2.25 13.36
CA VAL A 127 -7.31 1.31 14.45
C VAL A 127 -6.14 1.19 15.41
N LEU A 128 -4.94 0.90 14.91
CA LEU A 128 -3.74 0.73 15.75
C LEU A 128 -3.38 2.03 16.49
N ILE A 129 -3.40 3.17 15.80
CA ILE A 129 -3.07 4.48 16.41
C ILE A 129 -4.04 4.81 17.53
N ARG A 130 -5.35 4.58 17.36
CA ARG A 130 -6.36 4.80 18.42
C ARG A 130 -6.11 3.95 19.66
N GLN A 131 -5.48 2.79 19.52
CA GLN A 131 -5.11 1.93 20.64
C GLN A 131 -3.77 2.31 21.29
N GLY A 132 -3.08 3.32 20.77
CA GLY A 132 -1.83 3.86 21.33
C GLY A 132 -0.56 3.33 20.66
N TYR A 133 -0.67 2.60 19.55
CA TYR A 133 0.51 2.05 18.88
C TYR A 133 1.27 3.09 18.08
N THR A 134 2.60 2.97 18.08
CA THR A 134 3.44 3.59 17.05
C THR A 134 3.50 2.68 15.84
N VAL A 135 3.04 3.19 14.68
CA VAL A 135 2.92 2.40 13.45
C VAL A 135 4.08 2.66 12.48
N TYR A 136 4.69 1.60 11.99
CA TYR A 136 5.63 1.59 10.86
C TYR A 136 5.03 0.86 9.67
N VAL A 137 5.46 1.22 8.46
CA VAL A 137 5.04 0.60 7.20
C VAL A 137 6.23 -0.12 6.59
N SER A 138 6.13 -1.44 6.48
CA SER A 138 7.03 -2.27 5.67
C SER A 138 6.44 -2.37 4.28
N GLU A 139 6.95 -1.56 3.35
CA GLU A 139 6.43 -1.43 1.99
C GLU A 139 7.18 -2.33 1.01
N TRP A 140 6.44 -2.97 0.12
CA TRP A 140 6.98 -3.84 -0.93
C TRP A 140 6.72 -3.23 -2.32
N LEU A 141 7.51 -3.62 -3.31
CA LEU A 141 7.25 -3.23 -4.70
C LEU A 141 5.94 -3.85 -5.21
N PRO A 142 5.20 -3.17 -6.11
CA PRO A 142 3.89 -3.62 -6.57
C PRO A 142 3.85 -5.09 -7.01
N ILE A 143 2.79 -5.80 -6.63
CA ILE A 143 2.58 -7.20 -7.02
C ILE A 143 2.46 -7.29 -8.54
N VAL A 144 3.39 -8.02 -9.15
CA VAL A 144 3.33 -8.41 -10.58
C VAL A 144 2.53 -9.70 -10.75
N ARG A 145 2.68 -10.64 -9.81
CA ARG A 145 1.97 -11.94 -9.76
C ARG A 145 1.96 -12.45 -8.31
N TYR A 146 0.91 -13.14 -7.88
CA TYR A 146 0.88 -13.77 -6.56
C TYR A 146 1.77 -15.02 -6.51
N GLY A 147 2.30 -15.32 -5.32
CA GLY A 147 3.06 -16.55 -5.06
C GLY A 147 4.51 -16.57 -5.55
N ILE A 148 5.09 -15.41 -5.89
CA ILE A 148 6.54 -15.28 -6.19
C ILE A 148 7.27 -14.53 -5.08
N ALA A 149 8.60 -14.58 -5.09
CA ALA A 149 9.39 -13.70 -4.23
C ALA A 149 9.14 -12.24 -4.62
N HIS A 150 8.98 -11.38 -3.61
CA HIS A 150 8.73 -9.96 -3.79
C HIS A 150 9.92 -9.14 -3.31
N ASP A 151 10.14 -8.00 -3.97
CA ASP A 151 11.18 -7.06 -3.61
C ASP A 151 10.68 -6.10 -2.54
N TRP A 152 11.33 -6.14 -1.39
CA TRP A 152 11.09 -5.18 -0.32
C TRP A 152 11.59 -3.80 -0.72
N ARG A 153 10.78 -2.75 -0.47
CA ARG A 153 11.09 -1.38 -0.88
C ARG A 153 11.71 -0.55 0.23
N ARG A 154 11.06 -0.47 1.39
CA ARG A 154 11.49 0.36 2.54
C ARG A 154 10.66 0.09 3.80
N LEU A 155 11.21 0.47 4.95
CA LEU A 155 10.51 0.60 6.22
C LEU A 155 10.54 2.07 6.65
N PHE A 156 9.40 2.62 7.04
CA PHE A 156 9.31 4.01 7.52
C PHE A 156 8.17 4.16 8.53
N ARG A 157 8.22 5.19 9.37
CA ARG A 157 7.14 5.50 10.32
C ARG A 157 5.91 6.00 9.55
N TYR A 158 4.73 5.43 9.84
CA TYR A 158 3.49 5.83 9.19
C TYR A 158 3.13 7.28 9.51
N THR A 159 2.64 8.01 8.50
CA THR A 159 1.98 9.30 8.68
C THR A 159 0.72 9.36 7.80
N PRO A 160 -0.35 10.09 8.19
CA PRO A 160 -1.59 10.14 7.41
C PRO A 160 -1.46 10.70 5.98
N GLU A 161 -0.35 11.37 5.67
CA GLU A 161 -0.12 12.01 4.37
C GLU A 161 0.52 11.07 3.33
N VAL A 162 1.01 9.91 3.74
CA VAL A 162 1.68 8.98 2.83
C VAL A 162 0.69 8.33 1.88
N ASP A 163 0.97 8.33 0.57
CA ASP A 163 0.14 7.62 -0.41
C ASP A 163 0.57 6.15 -0.49
N LEU A 164 -0.33 5.26 -0.07
CA LEU A 164 -0.18 3.80 -0.10
C LEU A 164 -1.21 3.12 -1.03
N SER A 165 -1.97 3.90 -1.80
CA SER A 165 -3.12 3.39 -2.56
C SER A 165 -2.76 2.41 -3.69
N GLU A 166 -1.51 2.42 -4.15
CA GLU A 166 -1.00 1.56 -5.22
C GLU A 166 0.12 0.62 -4.72
N THR A 167 0.29 0.52 -3.40
CA THR A 167 1.33 -0.28 -2.76
C THR A 167 0.69 -1.38 -1.91
N TRP A 168 1.53 -2.26 -1.40
CA TRP A 168 1.12 -3.32 -0.48
C TRP A 168 2.26 -3.58 0.51
N GLY A 169 1.93 -4.26 1.59
CA GLY A 169 2.92 -4.65 2.57
C GLY A 169 2.34 -4.93 3.93
N SER A 170 3.04 -4.50 4.97
CA SER A 170 2.58 -4.71 6.34
C SER A 170 2.68 -3.43 7.18
N LEU A 171 1.64 -3.18 7.96
CA LEU A 171 1.71 -2.26 9.09
C LEU A 171 2.30 -3.00 10.29
N ILE A 172 3.24 -2.36 10.97
CA ILE A 172 3.86 -2.85 12.20
C ILE A 172 3.52 -1.86 13.31
N GLY A 173 2.56 -2.21 14.15
CA GLY A 173 2.24 -1.45 15.36
C GLY A 173 3.10 -1.94 16.52
N PHE A 174 3.84 -1.04 17.15
CA PHE A 174 4.51 -1.28 18.43
C PHE A 174 3.77 -0.57 19.55
N LEU A 175 3.41 -1.30 20.61
CA LEU A 175 2.77 -0.70 21.79
C LEU A 175 3.77 0.23 22.50
N ASP A 176 4.98 -0.27 22.73
CA ASP A 176 6.13 0.53 23.18
C ASP A 176 6.97 0.96 21.99
N GLN A 177 7.25 2.27 21.90
CA GLN A 177 8.03 2.79 20.78
C GLN A 177 9.43 2.16 20.73
N PRO A 178 9.83 1.53 19.60
CA PRO A 178 11.15 0.93 19.49
C PRO A 178 12.24 2.01 19.34
N ASP A 179 13.46 1.67 19.74
CA ASP A 179 14.63 2.46 19.37
C ASP A 179 14.85 2.36 17.85
N GLU A 180 14.72 3.49 17.16
CA GLU A 180 14.85 3.56 15.70
C GLU A 180 16.25 3.14 15.21
N SER A 181 17.30 3.33 16.03
CA SER A 181 18.66 2.91 15.72
C SER A 181 18.77 1.38 15.73
N VAL A 182 18.15 0.74 16.74
CA VAL A 182 18.09 -0.73 16.83
C VAL A 182 17.26 -1.30 15.69
N LEU A 183 16.09 -0.72 15.43
CA LEU A 183 15.21 -1.14 14.32
C LEU A 183 15.95 -1.05 12.98
N ARG A 184 16.70 0.02 12.75
CA ARG A 184 17.51 0.20 11.54
C ARG A 184 18.61 -0.86 11.40
N LEU A 185 19.27 -1.24 12.48
CA LEU A 185 20.28 -2.30 12.48
C LEU A 185 19.65 -3.64 12.15
N LEU A 186 18.54 -4.01 12.82
CA LEU A 186 17.83 -5.25 12.57
C LEU A 186 17.35 -5.36 11.11
N VAL A 187 16.81 -4.28 10.55
CA VAL A 187 16.40 -4.25 9.13
C VAL A 187 17.60 -4.50 8.22
N LYS A 188 18.74 -3.86 8.47
CA LYS A 188 19.95 -4.09 7.67
C LYS A 188 20.44 -5.54 7.74
N ASP A 189 20.34 -6.15 8.91
CA ASP A 189 20.75 -7.55 9.11
C ASP A 189 19.79 -8.54 8.43
N CYS A 190 18.51 -8.17 8.27
CA CYS A 190 17.51 -8.99 7.59
C CYS A 190 17.48 -8.85 6.07
N ILE A 191 17.90 -7.71 5.50
CA ILE A 191 17.88 -7.49 4.05
C ILE A 191 18.92 -8.39 3.36
N LYS A 192 18.43 -9.22 2.43
CA LYS A 192 19.26 -10.03 1.54
C LYS A 192 19.16 -9.48 0.13
N PHE A 193 20.30 -9.11 -0.46
CA PHE A 193 20.35 -8.76 -1.88
C PHE A 193 20.55 -10.02 -2.71
N GLY A 194 19.71 -10.24 -3.71
CA GLY A 194 19.94 -11.30 -4.68
C GLY A 194 21.28 -11.08 -5.38
N ALA A 195 22.09 -12.14 -5.52
CA ALA A 195 23.26 -12.10 -6.40
C ALA A 195 22.75 -11.85 -7.83
N GLY A 196 22.87 -10.61 -8.30
CA GLY A 196 22.25 -10.20 -9.56
C GLY A 196 22.65 -11.12 -10.70
N SER A 197 21.67 -11.71 -11.37
CA SER A 197 21.86 -12.24 -12.72
C SER A 197 22.02 -11.04 -13.66
N PHE A 198 23.20 -10.42 -13.65
CA PHE A 198 23.62 -9.53 -14.72
C PHE A 198 23.97 -10.42 -15.92
N ARG A 199 22.95 -11.00 -16.56
CA ARG A 199 23.13 -11.53 -17.92
C ARG A 199 23.30 -10.31 -18.80
N SER A 200 24.54 -10.05 -19.19
CA SER A 200 24.85 -9.14 -20.28
C SER A 200 23.99 -9.57 -21.48
N SER A 201 23.06 -8.72 -21.88
CA SER A 201 22.37 -8.86 -23.15
C SER A 201 23.38 -8.49 -24.24
N HIS A 202 24.32 -9.39 -24.52
CA HIS A 202 24.93 -9.43 -25.84
C HIS A 202 23.88 -9.95 -26.81
N ARG A 203 23.30 -8.97 -27.49
CA ARG A 203 22.51 -9.07 -28.71
C ARG A 203 23.27 -9.96 -29.70
N ALA A 204 22.87 -11.23 -29.80
CA ALA A 204 23.11 -12.04 -30.97
C ALA A 204 21.85 -11.96 -31.82
N GLU A 205 21.94 -11.21 -32.92
CA GLU A 205 21.01 -11.31 -34.02
C GLU A 205 21.04 -12.74 -34.55
N THR A 206 19.89 -13.41 -34.53
CA THR A 206 19.69 -14.58 -35.38
C THR A 206 18.29 -14.50 -35.97
N THR A 207 18.30 -14.07 -37.22
CA THR A 207 17.26 -14.19 -38.24
C THR A 207 16.70 -15.61 -38.28
N VAL A 208 15.39 -15.78 -38.09
CA VAL A 208 14.62 -16.82 -38.77
C VAL A 208 13.25 -16.27 -39.13
N SER A 209 12.97 -16.32 -40.42
CA SER A 209 11.72 -15.97 -41.09
C SER A 209 10.62 -17.02 -40.87
N GLY A 210 9.39 -16.54 -40.72
CA GLY A 210 8.19 -17.10 -41.35
C GLY A 210 7.59 -18.38 -40.74
N LEU A 211 6.36 -18.26 -40.23
CA LEU A 211 5.17 -18.88 -40.82
C LEU A 211 3.91 -18.43 -40.05
N ALA A 212 2.83 -18.27 -40.79
CA ALA A 212 1.59 -17.61 -40.41
C ALA A 212 0.49 -18.60 -39.97
N ASP A 213 -0.55 -17.98 -39.41
CA ASP A 213 -1.96 -18.36 -39.37
C ASP A 213 -2.52 -19.27 -38.27
N GLY A 214 -3.59 -18.77 -37.65
CA GLY A 214 -4.46 -19.48 -36.71
C GLY A 214 -5.27 -18.56 -35.80
N GLU A 215 -6.20 -17.79 -36.37
CA GLU A 215 -7.23 -17.02 -35.65
C GLU A 215 -8.10 -17.90 -34.73
N THR A 216 -8.44 -17.40 -33.54
CA THR A 216 -9.82 -17.15 -33.06
C THR A 216 -9.89 -17.00 -31.53
N ASN A 217 -10.26 -15.80 -31.07
CA ASN A 217 -11.35 -15.55 -30.09
C ASN A 217 -11.26 -14.12 -29.54
N HIS A 218 -11.68 -13.17 -30.38
CA HIS A 218 -12.28 -11.94 -29.92
C HIS A 218 -13.71 -12.24 -29.46
N LEU A 219 -14.05 -11.84 -28.24
CA LEU A 219 -15.34 -11.26 -27.81
C LEU A 219 -15.48 -11.39 -26.28
N VAL A 220 -14.88 -10.47 -25.51
CA VAL A 220 -15.47 -9.74 -24.35
C VAL A 220 -14.49 -8.61 -23.99
N SER A 221 -14.65 -7.43 -24.59
CA SER A 221 -14.14 -6.16 -24.03
C SER A 221 -14.65 -5.00 -24.89
N SER A 222 -15.81 -4.43 -24.55
CA SER A 222 -16.30 -3.22 -25.24
C SER A 222 -16.87 -2.14 -24.33
N ALA A 223 -16.50 -2.11 -23.04
CA ALA A 223 -16.87 -0.99 -22.15
C ALA A 223 -15.65 -0.25 -21.55
N ASN A 224 -14.50 -0.91 -21.38
CA ASN A 224 -13.31 -0.28 -20.79
C ASN A 224 -12.30 0.27 -21.81
N GLY A 225 -12.37 -0.15 -23.07
CA GLY A 225 -11.42 0.26 -24.12
C GLY A 225 -11.55 1.74 -24.53
N THR A 226 -12.77 2.28 -24.54
CA THR A 226 -13.03 3.64 -25.03
C THR A 226 -12.48 4.70 -24.08
N TYR A 227 -12.65 4.51 -22.77
CA TYR A 227 -12.14 5.44 -21.75
C TYR A 227 -10.61 5.46 -21.71
N VAL A 228 -9.98 4.28 -21.74
CA VAL A 228 -8.51 4.15 -21.71
C VAL A 228 -7.90 4.74 -22.99
N ALA A 229 -8.50 4.49 -24.16
CA ALA A 229 -8.04 5.05 -25.42
C ALA A 229 -8.18 6.58 -25.48
N ILE A 230 -9.27 7.14 -24.93
CA ILE A 230 -9.46 8.60 -24.82
C ILE A 230 -8.47 9.21 -23.82
N ALA A 231 -8.27 8.57 -22.67
CA ALA A 231 -7.34 9.02 -21.64
C ALA A 231 -5.88 9.01 -22.12
N GLU A 232 -5.46 7.98 -22.86
CA GLU A 232 -4.14 7.91 -23.49
C GLU A 232 -3.96 8.96 -24.59
N ARG A 233 -4.98 9.17 -25.42
CA ARG A 233 -4.95 10.18 -26.48
C ARG A 233 -4.91 11.60 -25.91
N LEU A 234 -5.58 11.86 -24.78
CA LEU A 234 -5.48 13.12 -24.04
C LEU A 234 -4.11 13.30 -23.38
N LYS A 235 -3.56 12.26 -22.75
CA LYS A 235 -2.25 12.27 -22.08
C LYS A 235 -1.11 12.67 -23.03
N ARG A 236 -1.17 12.23 -24.29
CA ARG A 236 -0.17 12.57 -25.31
C ARG A 236 -0.32 13.98 -25.89
N ARG A 237 -1.54 14.54 -25.93
CA ARG A 237 -1.83 15.85 -26.54
C ARG A 237 -1.73 17.02 -25.57
N SER A 238 -2.08 16.83 -24.30
CA SER A 238 -1.95 17.85 -23.27
C SER A 238 -1.93 17.20 -21.89
N PRO A 239 -0.73 17.09 -21.27
CA PRO A 239 -0.59 16.60 -19.91
C PRO A 239 -1.47 17.35 -18.90
N ALA A 240 -1.68 18.66 -19.11
CA ALA A 240 -2.52 19.50 -18.26
C ALA A 240 -4.01 19.10 -18.32
N LEU A 241 -4.55 18.79 -19.50
CA LEU A 241 -5.94 18.33 -19.65
C LEU A 241 -6.14 16.91 -19.09
N TYR A 242 -5.12 16.06 -19.19
CA TYR A 242 -5.14 14.73 -18.57
C TYR A 242 -5.12 14.82 -17.03
N LEU A 243 -4.30 15.71 -16.47
CA LEU A 243 -4.27 16.01 -15.03
C LEU A 243 -5.60 16.61 -14.55
N ALA A 244 -6.17 17.55 -15.30
CA ALA A 244 -7.47 18.14 -15.00
C ALA A 244 -8.61 17.10 -15.06
N GLY A 245 -8.60 16.20 -16.06
CA GLY A 245 -9.58 15.12 -16.17
C GLY A 245 -9.45 14.09 -15.04
N ARG A 246 -8.22 13.70 -14.69
CA ARG A 246 -7.97 12.80 -13.56
C ARG A 246 -8.37 13.44 -12.23
N PHE A 247 -8.13 14.74 -12.06
CA PHE A 247 -8.58 15.52 -10.90
C PHE A 247 -10.11 15.62 -10.82
N ALA A 248 -10.80 15.82 -11.95
CA ALA A 248 -12.26 15.85 -12.00
C ALA A 248 -12.86 14.49 -11.59
N VAL A 249 -12.34 13.39 -12.13
CA VAL A 249 -12.79 12.03 -11.77
C VAL A 249 -12.50 11.71 -10.30
N ARG A 250 -11.34 12.12 -9.78
CA ARG A 250 -10.99 11.91 -8.36
C ARG A 250 -11.87 12.77 -7.44
N SER A 251 -12.13 14.02 -7.80
CA SER A 251 -13.04 14.92 -7.07
C SER A 251 -14.47 14.40 -7.06
N VAL A 252 -14.99 13.92 -8.19
CA VAL A 252 -16.31 13.29 -8.27
C VAL A 252 -16.35 12.04 -7.41
N ARG A 253 -15.33 11.17 -7.48
CA ARG A 253 -15.26 9.93 -6.69
C ARG A 253 -15.13 10.20 -5.18
N THR A 254 -14.40 11.25 -4.78
CA THR A 254 -14.29 11.70 -3.37
C THR A 254 -15.61 12.27 -2.85
N VAL A 255 -16.32 13.04 -3.69
CA VAL A 255 -17.67 13.55 -3.39
C VAL A 255 -18.68 12.41 -3.28
N TRP A 256 -18.53 11.35 -4.09
CA TRP A 256 -19.41 10.17 -4.08
C TRP A 256 -19.12 9.22 -2.91
N ARG A 257 -17.85 9.08 -2.49
CA ARG A 257 -17.43 8.21 -1.36
C ARG A 257 -17.79 8.79 0.01
N ARG A 258 -17.72 10.11 0.19
CA ARG A 258 -18.18 10.77 1.43
C ARG A 258 -19.68 11.07 1.35
N ARG A 259 -20.51 10.02 1.49
CA ARG A 259 -21.96 10.22 1.72
C ARG A 259 -22.13 11.24 2.87
N PHE A 260 -22.93 12.26 2.60
CA PHE A 260 -23.37 13.35 3.50
C PHE A 260 -22.48 14.57 3.78
N GLY A 261 -21.19 14.60 3.41
CA GLY A 261 -20.35 15.76 3.74
C GLY A 261 -20.40 16.90 2.74
N VAL A 262 -19.58 16.80 1.69
CA VAL A 262 -19.34 17.92 0.75
C VAL A 262 -20.36 17.94 -0.39
N GLY A 263 -20.80 16.76 -0.86
CA GLY A 263 -21.86 16.65 -1.88
C GLY A 263 -23.22 17.13 -1.36
N GLY A 264 -23.54 16.81 -0.10
CA GLY A 264 -24.76 17.30 0.56
C GLY A 264 -24.76 18.83 0.71
N LEU A 265 -23.62 19.40 1.11
CA LEU A 265 -23.47 20.86 1.25
C LEU A 265 -23.57 21.59 -0.11
N ALA A 266 -22.96 21.03 -1.17
CA ALA A 266 -23.06 21.60 -2.51
C ALA A 266 -24.49 21.52 -3.07
N ILE A 267 -25.21 20.41 -2.85
CA ILE A 267 -26.63 20.30 -3.21
C ILE A 267 -27.47 21.31 -2.43
N ALA A 268 -27.25 21.45 -1.13
CA ALA A 268 -28.02 22.36 -0.28
C ALA A 268 -27.77 23.84 -0.58
N THR A 269 -26.54 24.23 -0.95
CA THR A 269 -26.15 25.63 -1.13
C THR A 269 -26.19 26.12 -2.58
N ILE A 270 -26.11 25.21 -3.56
CA ILE A 270 -26.08 25.58 -4.98
C ILE A 270 -27.35 25.11 -5.69
N VAL A 271 -27.72 23.83 -5.54
CA VAL A 271 -28.81 23.22 -6.32
C VAL A 271 -30.18 23.60 -5.77
N LEU A 272 -30.37 23.51 -4.45
CA LEU A 272 -31.67 23.77 -3.82
C LEU A 272 -32.17 25.22 -4.00
N PRO A 273 -31.35 26.27 -3.80
CA PRO A 273 -31.81 27.65 -4.01
C PRO A 273 -32.08 27.96 -5.49
N LEU A 274 -31.28 27.38 -6.40
CA LEU A 274 -31.50 27.50 -7.84
C LEU A 274 -32.81 26.84 -8.27
N LEU A 275 -33.14 25.67 -7.70
CA LEU A 275 -34.39 24.96 -7.97
C LEU A 275 -35.61 25.74 -7.45
N ILE A 276 -35.50 26.35 -6.26
CA ILE A 276 -36.55 27.23 -5.70
C ILE A 276 -36.75 28.48 -6.58
N ALA A 277 -35.67 29.09 -7.06
CA ALA A 277 -35.73 30.23 -7.97
C ALA A 277 -36.38 29.88 -9.32
N LEU A 278 -36.17 28.67 -9.83
CA LEU A 278 -36.80 28.15 -11.06
C LEU A 278 -38.28 27.85 -10.90
N LEU A 279 -38.71 27.35 -9.74
CA LEU A 279 -40.11 26.97 -9.48
C LEU A 279 -41.02 28.15 -9.13
N ALA A 280 -40.47 29.28 -8.68
CA ALA A 280 -41.23 30.47 -8.31
C ALA A 280 -40.65 31.77 -8.92
N PRO A 281 -40.62 31.90 -10.26
CA PRO A 281 -39.85 32.94 -10.97
C PRO A 281 -40.31 34.38 -10.72
N SER A 282 -41.52 34.60 -10.19
CA SER A 282 -42.07 35.91 -9.85
C SER A 282 -42.08 36.22 -8.34
N GLY A 283 -41.48 35.36 -7.51
CA GLY A 283 -41.46 35.53 -6.07
C GLY A 283 -40.38 36.53 -5.61
N PRO A 284 -40.61 37.28 -4.51
CA PRO A 284 -39.62 38.21 -3.95
C PRO A 284 -38.32 37.52 -3.48
N LEU A 285 -38.32 36.19 -3.38
CA LEU A 285 -37.19 35.38 -2.94
C LEU A 285 -36.24 34.93 -4.07
N VAL A 286 -36.59 35.14 -5.35
CA VAL A 286 -35.79 34.66 -6.50
C VAL A 286 -34.38 35.25 -6.49
N TRP A 287 -34.28 36.58 -6.37
CA TRP A 287 -33.00 37.28 -6.38
C TRP A 287 -32.08 36.89 -5.20
N PRO A 288 -32.56 36.83 -3.95
CA PRO A 288 -31.80 36.29 -2.83
C PRO A 288 -31.31 34.85 -3.04
N MET A 289 -32.15 33.97 -3.59
CA MET A 289 -31.79 32.57 -3.82
C MET A 289 -30.75 32.42 -4.94
N MET A 290 -30.87 33.19 -6.03
CA MET A 290 -29.85 33.23 -7.08
C MET A 290 -28.50 33.76 -6.57
N ALA A 291 -28.52 34.78 -5.71
CA ALA A 291 -27.32 35.30 -5.06
C ALA A 291 -26.66 34.24 -4.15
N LEU A 292 -27.46 33.49 -3.39
CA LEU A 292 -26.97 32.42 -2.52
C LEU A 292 -26.33 31.27 -3.31
N SER A 293 -26.96 30.83 -4.41
CA SER A 293 -26.37 29.83 -5.32
C SER A 293 -25.08 30.33 -5.96
N GLY A 294 -25.02 31.62 -6.34
CA GLY A 294 -23.81 32.25 -6.88
C GLY A 294 -22.65 32.26 -5.88
N LEU A 295 -22.93 32.60 -4.61
CA LEU A 295 -21.95 32.56 -3.52
C LEU A 295 -21.48 31.12 -3.23
N GLY A 296 -22.40 30.15 -3.23
CA GLY A 296 -22.05 28.73 -3.08
C GLY A 296 -21.13 28.22 -4.20
N ALA A 297 -21.42 28.59 -5.45
CA ALA A 297 -20.58 28.23 -6.59
C ALA A 297 -19.19 28.89 -6.53
N ALA A 298 -19.11 30.16 -6.13
CA ALA A 298 -17.84 30.86 -5.94
C ALA A 298 -17.00 30.23 -4.82
N ALA A 299 -17.62 29.87 -3.68
CA ALA A 299 -16.93 29.19 -2.58
C ALA A 299 -16.40 27.81 -3.00
N LEU A 300 -17.18 27.04 -3.75
CA LEU A 300 -16.75 25.76 -4.31
C LEU A 300 -15.56 25.94 -5.27
N PHE A 301 -15.61 26.95 -6.13
CA PHE A 301 -14.51 27.27 -7.05
C PHE A 301 -13.22 27.62 -6.28
N VAL A 302 -13.29 28.48 -5.27
CA VAL A 302 -12.13 28.83 -4.42
C VAL A 302 -11.58 27.58 -3.73
N ALA A 303 -12.43 26.70 -3.19
CA ALA A 303 -12.00 25.46 -2.56
C ALA A 303 -11.26 24.53 -3.55
N LEU A 304 -11.75 24.42 -4.79
CA LEU A 304 -11.09 23.65 -5.85
C LEU A 304 -9.73 24.26 -6.24
N VAL A 305 -9.64 25.59 -6.37
CA VAL A 305 -8.38 26.29 -6.64
C VAL A 305 -7.37 26.09 -5.52
N LEU A 306 -7.80 26.23 -4.25
CA LEU A 306 -6.93 25.99 -3.09
C LEU A 306 -6.48 24.53 -3.02
N SER A 307 -7.34 23.57 -3.36
CA SER A 307 -6.99 22.15 -3.43
C SER A 307 -5.96 21.89 -4.54
N ALA A 308 -6.15 22.48 -5.73
CA ALA A 308 -5.20 22.38 -6.83
C ALA A 308 -3.84 23.02 -6.48
N LEU A 309 -3.86 24.20 -5.85
CA LEU A 309 -2.65 24.87 -5.38
C LEU A 309 -1.91 24.05 -4.33
N ARG A 310 -2.63 23.43 -3.37
CA ARG A 310 -2.04 22.48 -2.41
C ARG A 310 -1.40 21.28 -3.12
N GLY A 311 -2.07 20.73 -4.12
CA GLY A 311 -1.51 19.64 -4.93
C GLY A 311 -0.23 20.05 -5.66
N TYR A 312 -0.22 21.24 -6.26
CA TYR A 312 0.95 21.79 -6.94
C TYR A 312 2.13 22.02 -5.97
N LEU A 313 1.87 22.60 -4.79
CA LEU A 313 2.89 22.81 -3.77
C LEU A 313 3.46 21.48 -3.26
N ARG A 314 2.63 20.45 -3.09
CA ARG A 314 3.09 19.10 -2.73
C ARG A 314 4.00 18.49 -3.78
N GLN A 315 3.61 18.58 -5.06
CA GLN A 315 4.44 18.07 -6.15
C GLN A 315 5.81 18.77 -6.18
N ARG A 316 5.84 20.08 -5.94
CA ARG A 316 7.09 20.85 -5.87
C ARG A 316 7.98 20.42 -4.69
N ASP A 317 7.38 20.10 -3.53
CA ASP A 317 8.12 19.58 -2.37
C ASP A 317 8.71 18.19 -2.65
N GLU A 318 7.96 17.30 -3.32
CA GLU A 318 8.46 15.99 -3.74
C GLU A 318 9.64 16.08 -4.72
N ASP A 319 9.56 16.97 -5.72
CA ASP A 319 10.65 17.20 -6.66
C ASP A 319 11.90 17.76 -5.96
N ALA A 320 11.71 18.66 -4.98
CA ALA A 320 12.82 19.18 -4.17
C ALA A 320 13.47 18.08 -3.31
N ARG A 321 12.68 17.18 -2.71
CA ARG A 321 13.21 16.03 -1.95
C ARG A 321 13.99 15.06 -2.83
N ARG A 322 13.51 14.76 -4.04
CA ARG A 322 14.23 13.91 -5.00
C ARG A 322 15.59 14.49 -5.39
N LEU A 323 15.65 15.80 -5.64
CA LEU A 323 16.90 16.50 -5.92
C LEU A 323 17.88 16.43 -4.74
N LEU A 324 17.36 16.56 -3.51
CA LEU A 324 18.16 16.43 -2.29
C LEU A 324 18.72 15.01 -2.13
N GLU A 325 17.89 13.98 -2.35
CA GLU A 325 18.30 12.57 -2.30
C GLU A 325 19.35 12.24 -3.36
N GLU A 326 19.19 12.73 -4.59
CA GLU A 326 20.17 12.54 -5.65
C GLU A 326 21.52 13.22 -5.30
N THR A 327 21.46 14.44 -4.75
CA THR A 327 22.65 15.16 -4.30
C THR A 327 23.36 14.41 -3.18
N ASN A 328 22.61 13.92 -2.19
CA ASN A 328 23.17 13.12 -1.08
C ASN A 328 23.79 11.80 -1.57
N ARG A 329 23.20 11.16 -2.59
CA ARG A 329 23.78 9.95 -3.19
C ARG A 329 25.10 10.24 -3.90
N ARG A 330 25.19 11.35 -4.63
CA ARG A 330 26.43 11.79 -5.31
C ARG A 330 27.53 12.15 -4.30
N THR A 331 27.21 12.89 -3.25
CA THR A 331 28.18 13.23 -2.19
C THR A 331 28.67 12.00 -1.45
N SER A 332 27.78 11.04 -1.15
CA SER A 332 28.17 9.76 -0.52
C SER A 332 29.14 8.96 -1.40
N LYS A 333 28.87 8.87 -2.72
CA LYS A 333 29.75 8.19 -3.66
C LYS A 333 31.12 8.86 -3.74
N LEU A 334 31.17 10.19 -3.79
CA LEU A 334 32.43 10.95 -3.77
C LEU A 334 33.23 10.72 -2.47
N ALA A 335 32.55 10.64 -1.32
CA ALA A 335 33.20 10.35 -0.05
C ALA A 335 33.83 8.95 -0.03
N GLU A 336 33.15 7.95 -0.61
CA GLU A 336 33.66 6.58 -0.77
C GLU A 336 34.88 6.55 -1.70
N GLU A 337 34.81 7.19 -2.87
CA GLU A 337 35.94 7.31 -3.80
C GLU A 337 37.15 7.99 -3.14
N LEU A 338 36.94 9.07 -2.38
CA LEU A 338 38.00 9.74 -1.62
C LEU A 338 38.62 8.82 -0.55
N SER A 339 37.82 7.99 0.11
CA SER A 339 38.32 7.03 1.10
C SER A 339 39.23 5.97 0.48
N MET A 340 38.86 5.45 -0.69
CA MET A 340 39.69 4.48 -1.43
C MET A 340 41.02 5.09 -1.87
N VAL A 341 41.01 6.32 -2.40
CA VAL A 341 42.23 7.04 -2.79
C VAL A 341 43.14 7.27 -1.58
N ARG A 342 42.56 7.62 -0.43
CA ARG A 342 43.32 7.81 0.82
C ARG A 342 43.99 6.51 1.27
N GLU A 343 43.27 5.39 1.21
CA GLU A 343 43.82 4.08 1.58
C GLU A 343 44.95 3.64 0.63
N GLN A 344 44.77 3.82 -0.68
CA GLN A 344 45.82 3.55 -1.67
C GLN A 344 47.07 4.40 -1.43
N THR A 345 46.89 5.68 -1.12
CA THR A 345 47.99 6.60 -0.80
C THR A 345 48.74 6.16 0.47
N GLN A 346 48.02 5.74 1.51
CA GLN A 346 48.64 5.21 2.73
C GLN A 346 49.42 3.91 2.47
N ARG A 347 48.87 2.98 1.67
CA ARG A 347 49.57 1.75 1.28
C ARG A 347 50.87 2.06 0.51
N LEU A 348 50.84 3.00 -0.43
CA LEU A 348 52.03 3.42 -1.17
C LEU A 348 53.10 4.03 -0.24
N TYR A 349 52.68 4.88 0.71
CA TYR A 349 53.59 5.46 1.71
C TYR A 349 54.26 4.38 2.57
N TRP A 350 53.49 3.38 3.00
CA TRP A 350 53.98 2.25 3.80
C TRP A 350 54.99 1.37 3.03
N LEU A 351 54.73 1.11 1.74
CA LEU A 351 55.65 0.38 0.86
C LEU A 351 56.95 1.15 0.63
N GLN A 352 56.89 2.48 0.49
CA GLN A 352 58.10 3.31 0.37
C GLN A 352 58.97 3.25 1.63
N GLN A 353 58.39 3.37 2.83
CA GLN A 353 59.15 3.29 4.09
C GLN A 353 59.82 1.93 4.27
N THR A 354 59.11 0.83 4.03
CA THR A 354 59.67 -0.53 4.18
C THR A 354 60.73 -0.89 3.15
N SER A 355 60.65 -0.32 1.94
CA SER A 355 61.70 -0.47 0.93
C SER A 355 62.99 0.29 1.26
N GLY A 356 62.88 1.41 1.99
CA GLY A 356 64.02 2.20 2.47
C GLY A 356 64.82 1.49 3.57
N ASP A 357 64.13 0.82 4.50
CA ASP A 357 64.79 0.10 5.60
C ASP A 357 65.55 -1.15 5.13
N ARG A 358 65.03 -1.89 4.13
CA ARG A 358 65.76 -3.04 3.55
C ARG A 358 67.06 -2.65 2.83
N ARG A 359 67.16 -1.41 2.32
CA ARG A 359 68.42 -0.93 1.70
C ARG A 359 69.47 -0.52 2.73
N LYS A 360 69.07 -0.19 3.97
CA LYS A 360 70.01 0.16 5.04
C LYS A 360 70.54 -1.04 5.83
N SER A 361 69.93 -2.22 5.71
CA SER A 361 70.40 -3.44 6.39
C SER A 361 71.32 -4.33 5.54
N ILE A 362 71.69 -3.91 4.32
CA ILE A 362 72.52 -4.67 3.37
C ILE A 362 73.91 -4.03 3.18
N ASN A 363 74.15 -2.85 3.75
CA ASN A 363 75.48 -2.26 3.92
C ASN A 363 75.83 -2.26 5.40
#